data_AF-A0A817H3Y8-F1
#
_entry.id   AF-A0A817H3Y8-F1
#
_cell.length_a   1.000
_cell.length_b   1.000
_cell.length_c   1.000
_cell.angle_alpha   90.00
_cell.angle_beta   90.00
_cell.angle_gamma   90.00
#
_symmetry.space_group_name_H-M   'P 1'
#
loop_
_entity.id
_entity.type
_entity.pdbx_description
1 polymer ?
#
loop_
_entity_poly.entity_id
_entity_poly.type
_entity_poly.pdbx_seq_one_letter_code
_entity_poly.pdbx_strand_id
1 'polypeptide(L)'
;MFSRLVIFAIITLVFDIQTVPLIDSDPLPGLDEIGSGFDVVGMLQGSDKNSKFRIFDLSESGLYPFKVEAVGIERIYNTPRHVQVTKIGVRREVNCEDLSNSFSQFYSRYDPSFNDSVNALGSLPIPTTDSEQTPYNVLVETYGTHYVTHVIVGATAHFYTLINEAYTKSSTFEEITTQVSKMGIYLFYASSDTSASHSLYQTMSESFRKNTESFAVYQPPVAQIPGKTDWQSWLATAVQQPVVVNRTLAPLSNLFYAYPGVQAHLRRTIDYYLAKGSLPTFAQLQS
;
A
#
# COMPACT_ATOMS: atom_id res chain seq x y z
N MET A 1 22.63 25.83 -9.24
CA MET A 1 22.06 24.73 -10.03
C MET A 1 22.30 23.46 -9.23
N PHE A 2 21.26 22.85 -8.66
CA PHE A 2 21.40 21.65 -7.82
C PHE A 2 21.35 20.41 -8.71
N SER A 3 22.47 19.70 -8.86
CA SER A 3 22.44 18.30 -9.32
C SER A 3 22.13 17.45 -8.08
N ARG A 4 20.95 16.80 -8.06
CA ARG A 4 20.34 16.25 -6.83
C ARG A 4 20.75 14.80 -6.60
N LEU A 5 21.44 14.52 -5.49
CA LEU A 5 21.43 13.20 -4.86
C LEU A 5 20.30 13.18 -3.82
N VAL A 6 19.38 12.22 -3.93
CA VAL A 6 18.25 12.03 -3.00
C VAL A 6 18.50 10.74 -2.23
N ILE A 7 18.57 10.82 -0.91
CA ILE A 7 18.66 9.65 -0.02
C ILE A 7 17.32 9.53 0.71
N PHE A 8 16.75 8.32 0.73
CA PHE A 8 15.41 8.05 1.25
C PHE A 8 15.48 7.36 2.62
N ALA A 9 14.70 7.84 3.59
CA ALA A 9 14.33 7.09 4.79
C ALA A 9 12.80 7.02 4.88
N ILE A 10 12.25 5.80 4.98
CA ILE A 10 10.81 5.56 5.14
C ILE A 10 10.58 5.09 6.57
N ILE A 11 9.75 5.81 7.32
CA ILE A 11 9.31 5.40 8.66
C ILE A 11 7.81 5.06 8.58
N THR A 12 7.46 3.84 9.00
CA THR A 12 6.08 3.37 9.12
C THR A 12 5.75 3.18 10.59
N LEU A 13 4.68 3.82 11.08
CA LEU A 13 4.24 3.74 12.47
C LEU A 13 2.97 2.88 12.61
N VAL A 14 2.88 2.08 13.68
CA VAL A 14 1.74 1.21 14.03
C VAL A 14 1.48 1.28 15.55
N PHE A 15 0.22 1.34 15.99
CA PHE A 15 -0.20 1.74 17.36
C PHE A 15 -0.73 0.59 18.28
N ASP A 16 -0.93 0.83 19.61
CA ASP A 16 -1.18 -0.13 20.73
C ASP A 16 -2.61 -0.06 21.40
N ILE A 17 -3.23 -1.15 21.94
CA ILE A 17 -4.72 -1.22 22.22
C ILE A 17 -5.20 -2.26 23.29
N GLN A 18 -6.21 -1.89 24.11
CA GLN A 18 -7.05 -2.74 25.02
C GLN A 18 -8.59 -2.61 24.80
N THR A 19 -9.48 -3.44 25.42
CA THR A 19 -10.93 -3.59 25.12
C THR A 19 -11.93 -2.82 26.04
N VAL A 20 -12.89 -2.04 25.50
CA VAL A 20 -14.02 -1.30 26.19
C VAL A 20 -15.16 -0.99 25.15
N PRO A 21 -16.46 -0.68 25.48
CA PRO A 21 -17.61 -0.82 24.55
C PRO A 21 -18.04 0.43 23.72
N LEU A 22 -18.99 0.18 22.81
CA LEU A 22 -19.30 0.80 21.50
C LEU A 22 -19.99 2.20 21.48
N ILE A 23 -19.50 3.08 20.59
CA ILE A 23 -20.21 4.23 19.98
C ILE A 23 -19.78 4.30 18.50
N ASP A 24 -20.73 4.60 17.58
CA ASP A 24 -20.63 4.78 16.12
C ASP A 24 -19.34 4.31 15.43
N SER A 25 -19.43 3.20 14.69
CA SER A 25 -18.28 2.57 14.04
C SER A 25 -18.16 2.96 12.57
N ASP A 26 -17.03 3.61 12.24
CA ASP A 26 -16.61 3.90 10.87
C ASP A 26 -16.28 2.61 10.10
N PRO A 27 -16.40 2.58 8.76
CA PRO A 27 -15.86 1.47 7.97
C PRO A 27 -14.34 1.37 8.17
N LEU A 28 -13.81 0.14 8.21
CA LEU A 28 -12.38 -0.08 8.31
C LEU A 28 -11.65 0.58 7.11
N PRO A 29 -10.67 1.48 7.35
CA PRO A 29 -9.92 2.11 6.27
C PRO A 29 -9.18 1.09 5.39
N GLY A 30 -9.12 1.33 4.09
CA GLY A 30 -8.49 0.42 3.11
C GLY A 30 -9.33 -0.80 2.72
N LEU A 31 -10.55 -0.94 3.28
CA LEU A 31 -11.46 -2.02 2.92
C LEU A 31 -11.90 -1.97 1.46
N ASP A 32 -12.00 -0.77 0.90
CA ASP A 32 -12.28 -0.52 -0.52
C ASP A 32 -11.14 -0.99 -1.44
N GLU A 33 -9.93 -1.13 -0.90
CA GLU A 33 -8.79 -1.65 -1.65
C GLU A 33 -8.63 -3.16 -1.54
N ILE A 34 -8.91 -3.74 -0.37
CA ILE A 34 -8.85 -5.20 -0.19
C ILE A 34 -9.85 -5.85 -1.15
N GLY A 35 -9.36 -6.79 -1.94
CA GLY A 35 -10.18 -7.48 -2.90
C GLY A 35 -10.58 -6.62 -4.11
N SER A 36 -9.91 -5.49 -4.33
CA SER A 36 -9.98 -4.75 -5.59
C SER A 36 -8.84 -5.15 -6.51
N GLY A 37 -9.10 -5.00 -7.81
CA GLY A 37 -8.10 -5.16 -8.85
C GLY A 37 -6.97 -4.12 -8.73
N PHE A 38 -5.78 -4.46 -9.23
CA PHE A 38 -4.60 -3.61 -9.15
C PHE A 38 -3.74 -3.67 -10.41
N ASP A 39 -3.40 -2.51 -10.97
CA ASP A 39 -2.53 -2.38 -12.12
C ASP A 39 -1.10 -2.01 -11.72
N VAL A 40 -0.24 -3.04 -11.67
CA VAL A 40 1.18 -2.88 -11.34
C VAL A 40 1.94 -2.05 -12.37
N VAL A 41 1.60 -2.12 -13.67
CA VAL A 41 2.29 -1.33 -14.70
C VAL A 41 1.98 0.14 -14.52
N GLY A 42 0.71 0.48 -14.36
CA GLY A 42 0.27 1.84 -14.06
C GLY A 42 0.99 2.43 -12.84
N MET A 43 1.16 1.63 -11.79
CA MET A 43 1.88 2.04 -10.57
C MET A 43 3.35 2.36 -10.86
N LEU A 44 4.05 1.50 -11.59
CA LEU A 44 5.46 1.72 -11.94
C LEU A 44 5.66 2.93 -12.86
N GLN A 45 4.64 3.30 -13.63
CA GLN A 45 4.64 4.49 -14.49
C GLN A 45 4.20 5.76 -13.75
N GLY A 46 3.90 5.70 -12.45
CA GLY A 46 3.48 6.85 -11.67
C GLY A 46 2.04 7.31 -11.94
N SER A 47 1.18 6.43 -12.45
CA SER A 47 -0.26 6.69 -12.50
C SER A 47 -0.82 6.72 -11.08
N ASP A 48 -1.67 7.69 -10.76
CA ASP A 48 -2.38 7.74 -9.46
C ASP A 48 -3.58 6.78 -9.41
N LYS A 49 -3.97 6.17 -10.54
CA LYS A 49 -5.14 5.28 -10.66
C LYS A 49 -4.73 3.80 -10.76
N ASN A 50 -4.14 3.29 -9.68
CA ASN A 50 -3.62 1.92 -9.65
C ASN A 50 -4.63 0.90 -9.10
N SER A 51 -5.57 1.35 -8.26
CA SER A 51 -6.73 0.55 -7.89
C SER A 51 -7.73 0.51 -9.04
N LYS A 52 -8.22 -0.68 -9.36
CA LYS A 52 -9.14 -0.98 -10.45
C LYS A 52 -10.50 -1.39 -9.89
N PHE A 53 -11.34 -1.99 -10.72
CA PHE A 53 -12.67 -2.46 -10.30
C PHE A 53 -12.58 -3.49 -9.17
N ARG A 54 -13.61 -3.49 -8.33
CA ARG A 54 -13.77 -4.43 -7.23
C ARG A 54 -13.90 -5.85 -7.77
N ILE A 55 -13.21 -6.80 -7.14
CA ILE A 55 -13.26 -8.22 -7.48
C ILE A 55 -14.11 -8.99 -6.48
N PHE A 56 -14.04 -8.62 -5.19
CA PHE A 56 -14.80 -9.27 -4.12
C PHE A 56 -15.79 -8.29 -3.48
N ASP A 57 -17.03 -8.75 -3.29
CA ASP A 57 -17.99 -8.03 -2.47
C ASP A 57 -17.84 -8.41 -1.00
N LEU A 58 -17.34 -7.46 -0.20
CA LEU A 58 -17.13 -7.64 1.24
C LEU A 58 -18.28 -7.07 2.08
N SER A 59 -19.35 -6.56 1.44
CA SER A 59 -20.45 -5.89 2.13
C SER A 59 -21.40 -6.86 2.85
N GLU A 60 -21.57 -8.08 2.32
CA GLU A 60 -22.56 -9.05 2.81
C GLU A 60 -22.09 -9.92 3.99
N SER A 61 -20.83 -9.79 4.41
CA SER A 61 -20.18 -10.76 5.31
C SER A 61 -20.57 -10.65 6.79
N GLY A 62 -21.50 -9.76 7.14
CA GLY A 62 -21.73 -9.33 8.51
C GLY A 62 -20.53 -8.55 9.07
N LEU A 63 -20.78 -7.70 10.06
CA LEU A 63 -19.77 -6.82 10.63
C LEU A 63 -19.43 -7.23 12.07
N TYR A 64 -18.16 -7.13 12.43
CA TYR A 64 -17.70 -7.21 13.81
C TYR A 64 -16.89 -5.96 14.16
N PRO A 65 -16.97 -5.48 15.42
CA PRO A 65 -16.24 -4.30 15.83
C PRO A 65 -14.76 -4.63 16.04
N PHE A 66 -13.88 -3.81 15.47
CA PHE A 66 -12.44 -3.85 15.66
C PHE A 66 -11.98 -2.53 16.30
N LYS A 67 -11.48 -2.61 17.53
CA LYS A 67 -11.03 -1.44 18.28
C LYS A 67 -9.58 -1.11 17.96
N VAL A 68 -9.28 0.17 17.76
CA VAL A 68 -7.95 0.76 17.62
C VAL A 68 -7.77 1.86 18.65
N GLU A 69 -6.62 1.88 19.28
CA GLU A 69 -6.19 2.92 20.21
C GLU A 69 -4.79 3.37 19.79
N ALA A 70 -4.56 4.67 19.85
CA ALA A 70 -3.31 5.28 19.44
C ALA A 70 -3.19 6.66 20.07
N VAL A 71 -2.10 6.93 20.78
CA VAL A 71 -1.82 8.26 21.35
C VAL A 71 -2.98 8.77 22.23
N GLY A 72 -3.61 7.87 22.99
CA GLY A 72 -4.75 8.18 23.85
C GLY A 72 -6.07 8.47 23.12
N ILE A 73 -6.13 8.24 21.81
CA ILE A 73 -7.35 8.29 21.01
C ILE A 73 -7.81 6.86 20.75
N GLU A 74 -9.07 6.59 21.03
CA GLU A 74 -9.74 5.32 20.77
C GLU A 74 -10.70 5.45 19.57
N ARG A 75 -10.75 4.43 18.72
CA ARG A 75 -11.65 4.27 17.58
C ARG A 75 -12.15 2.83 17.48
N ILE A 76 -13.36 2.65 16.96
CA ILE A 76 -13.92 1.34 16.66
C ILE A 76 -14.31 1.31 15.19
N TYR A 77 -13.86 0.30 14.47
CA TYR A 77 -14.14 0.10 13.06
C TYR A 77 -15.06 -1.10 12.86
N ASN A 78 -15.97 -1.00 11.89
CA ASN A 78 -16.72 -2.14 11.41
C ASN A 78 -15.88 -2.93 10.40
N THR A 79 -15.67 -4.21 10.70
CA THR A 79 -14.88 -5.11 9.87
C THR A 79 -15.74 -6.25 9.33
N PRO A 80 -15.73 -6.53 8.02
CA PRO A 80 -16.37 -7.71 7.47
C PRO A 80 -15.76 -9.00 8.05
N ARG A 81 -16.58 -10.01 8.37
CA ARG A 81 -16.10 -11.26 9.01
C ARG A 81 -15.00 -11.99 8.23
N HIS A 82 -14.92 -11.79 6.92
CA HIS A 82 -13.93 -12.42 6.06
C HIS A 82 -12.63 -11.63 5.94
N VAL A 83 -12.55 -10.43 6.53
CA VAL A 83 -11.33 -9.64 6.61
C VAL A 83 -10.70 -9.88 7.97
N GLN A 84 -9.53 -10.51 7.96
CA GLN A 84 -8.73 -10.64 9.17
C GLN A 84 -7.96 -9.34 9.42
N VAL A 85 -8.23 -8.70 10.55
CA VAL A 85 -7.51 -7.49 10.94
C VAL A 85 -6.52 -7.83 12.03
N THR A 86 -5.24 -7.60 11.74
CA THR A 86 -4.14 -7.82 12.68
C THR A 86 -3.39 -6.53 12.90
N LYS A 87 -3.01 -6.32 14.15
CA LYS A 87 -2.21 -5.19 14.59
C LYS A 87 -0.73 -5.52 14.44
N ILE A 88 0.01 -4.70 13.71
CA ILE A 88 1.43 -4.97 13.41
C ILE A 88 2.38 -4.61 14.58
N GLY A 89 1.96 -3.74 15.52
CA GLY A 89 2.76 -3.37 16.70
C GLY A 89 2.93 -4.49 17.74
N VAL A 90 2.07 -5.52 17.72
CA VAL A 90 2.15 -6.68 18.61
C VAL A 90 1.72 -7.88 17.78
N ARG A 91 2.67 -8.66 17.26
CA ARG A 91 2.34 -9.88 16.53
C ARG A 91 1.73 -10.90 17.50
N ARG A 92 0.41 -10.86 17.65
CA ARG A 92 -0.40 -11.93 18.24
C ARG A 92 -1.42 -12.32 17.17
N GLU A 93 -1.18 -13.48 16.58
CA GLU A 93 -2.01 -14.04 15.51
C GLU A 93 -3.37 -14.43 16.11
N VAL A 94 -4.44 -13.77 15.65
CA VAL A 94 -5.81 -14.21 15.90
C VAL A 94 -6.11 -15.25 14.84
N ASN A 95 -6.18 -16.52 15.23
CA ASN A 95 -6.56 -17.60 14.31
C ASN A 95 -7.97 -17.35 13.77
N CYS A 96 -8.11 -17.40 12.43
CA CYS A 96 -9.38 -17.32 11.74
C CYS A 96 -10.23 -18.57 12.03
N GLU A 97 -11.47 -18.36 12.50
CA GLU A 97 -12.50 -19.40 12.53
C GLU A 97 -13.41 -19.39 11.29
N ASP A 98 -13.23 -18.42 10.38
CA ASP A 98 -13.99 -18.33 9.12
C ASP A 98 -13.10 -18.62 7.91
N LEU A 99 -12.51 -19.81 7.92
CA LEU A 99 -12.03 -20.45 6.71
C LEU A 99 -13.27 -20.76 5.86
N SER A 100 -13.38 -20.18 4.66
CA SER A 100 -14.33 -20.67 3.67
C SER A 100 -14.18 -22.19 3.59
N ASN A 101 -15.23 -22.94 3.96
CA ASN A 101 -15.17 -24.39 4.07
C ASN A 101 -14.93 -25.08 2.71
N SER A 102 -15.00 -24.30 1.63
CA SER A 102 -14.56 -24.69 0.30
C SER A 102 -14.14 -23.46 -0.51
N PHE A 103 -13.32 -23.72 -1.53
CA PHE A 103 -13.05 -22.77 -2.62
C PHE A 103 -14.35 -22.21 -3.22
N SER A 104 -15.37 -23.04 -3.44
CA SER A 104 -16.67 -22.59 -3.98
C SER A 104 -17.33 -21.50 -3.13
N GLN A 105 -17.22 -21.58 -1.80
CA GLN A 105 -17.77 -20.59 -0.88
C GLN A 105 -16.94 -19.30 -0.84
N PHE A 106 -15.64 -19.40 -1.12
CA PHE A 106 -14.79 -18.22 -1.31
C PHE A 106 -15.17 -17.48 -2.61
N TYR A 107 -15.45 -18.22 -3.69
CA TYR A 107 -15.76 -17.66 -5.00
C TYR A 107 -17.20 -17.19 -5.19
N SER A 108 -18.15 -17.65 -4.37
CA SER A 108 -19.51 -17.07 -4.35
C SER A 108 -19.55 -15.61 -3.88
N ARG A 109 -18.40 -15.05 -3.47
CA ARG A 109 -18.24 -13.68 -2.96
C ARG A 109 -17.66 -12.73 -4.00
N TYR A 110 -17.51 -13.17 -5.24
CA TYR A 110 -17.15 -12.27 -6.31
C TYR A 110 -18.19 -11.18 -6.45
N ASP A 111 -17.70 -9.96 -6.71
CA ASP A 111 -18.56 -8.91 -7.23
C ASP A 111 -19.28 -9.47 -8.48
N PRO A 112 -20.60 -9.24 -8.63
CA PRO A 112 -21.36 -9.80 -9.75
C PRO A 112 -20.70 -9.55 -11.11
N SER A 113 -20.11 -8.36 -11.31
CA SER A 113 -19.42 -8.01 -12.57
C SER A 113 -18.18 -8.87 -12.83
N PHE A 114 -17.41 -9.17 -11.77
CA PHE A 114 -16.23 -10.02 -11.87
C PHE A 114 -16.64 -11.48 -12.06
N ASN A 115 -17.68 -11.94 -11.36
CA ASN A 115 -18.21 -13.29 -11.52
C ASN A 115 -18.65 -13.57 -12.96
N ASP A 116 -19.35 -12.61 -13.58
CA ASP A 116 -19.75 -12.70 -14.99
C ASP A 116 -18.52 -12.81 -15.91
N SER A 117 -17.47 -12.05 -15.63
CA SER A 117 -16.21 -12.11 -16.36
C SER A 117 -15.51 -13.47 -16.20
N VAL A 118 -15.49 -14.03 -14.99
CA VAL A 118 -14.93 -15.36 -14.70
C VAL A 118 -15.69 -16.44 -15.46
N ASN A 119 -17.02 -16.41 -15.40
CA ASN A 119 -17.87 -17.38 -16.10
C ASN A 119 -17.73 -17.28 -17.61
N ALA A 120 -17.70 -16.05 -18.14
CA ALA A 120 -17.50 -15.81 -19.57
C ALA A 120 -16.15 -16.37 -20.04
N LEU A 121 -15.04 -15.98 -19.40
CA LEU A 121 -13.71 -16.47 -19.78
C LEU A 121 -13.54 -17.97 -19.54
N GLY A 122 -14.09 -18.50 -18.45
CA GLY A 122 -14.04 -19.93 -18.11
C GLY A 122 -14.73 -20.83 -19.13
N SER A 123 -15.70 -20.28 -19.89
CA SER A 123 -16.40 -20.97 -20.97
C SER A 123 -15.66 -20.93 -22.32
N LEU A 124 -14.63 -20.09 -22.45
CA LEU A 124 -13.89 -19.93 -23.71
C LEU A 124 -12.83 -21.01 -23.88
N PRO A 125 -12.59 -21.48 -25.11
CA PRO A 125 -11.40 -22.26 -25.41
C PRO A 125 -10.12 -21.42 -25.22
N ILE A 126 -8.98 -22.09 -25.15
CA ILE A 126 -7.67 -21.40 -25.18
C ILE A 126 -7.57 -20.65 -26.52
N PRO A 127 -7.21 -19.36 -26.53
CA PRO A 127 -7.17 -18.56 -27.75
C PRO A 127 -6.28 -19.17 -28.84
N THR A 128 -6.72 -19.02 -30.08
CA THR A 128 -5.99 -19.35 -31.32
C THR A 128 -5.92 -18.17 -32.30
N THR A 129 -6.62 -17.07 -31.98
CA THR A 129 -6.70 -15.86 -32.79
C THR A 129 -6.66 -14.60 -31.92
N ASP A 130 -6.39 -13.43 -32.52
CA ASP A 130 -6.44 -12.14 -31.82
C ASP A 130 -7.83 -11.79 -31.29
N SER A 131 -8.88 -12.20 -32.00
CA SER A 131 -10.27 -12.00 -31.54
C SER A 131 -10.54 -12.76 -30.24
N GLU A 132 -9.97 -13.96 -30.09
CA GLU A 132 -10.10 -14.77 -28.88
C GLU A 132 -9.16 -14.32 -27.74
N GLN A 133 -8.09 -13.59 -28.07
CA GLN A 133 -7.22 -12.94 -27.08
C GLN A 133 -7.91 -11.73 -26.42
N THR A 134 -8.77 -11.03 -27.17
CA THR A 134 -9.40 -9.77 -26.74
C THR A 134 -10.06 -9.85 -25.35
N PRO A 135 -10.86 -10.88 -25.00
CA PRO A 135 -11.45 -11.00 -23.66
C PRO A 135 -10.44 -11.04 -22.51
N TYR A 136 -9.28 -11.67 -22.71
CA TYR A 136 -8.21 -11.70 -21.71
C TYR A 136 -7.59 -10.30 -21.51
N ASN A 137 -7.38 -9.59 -22.61
CA ASN A 137 -6.87 -8.23 -22.61
C ASN A 137 -7.85 -7.27 -21.89
N VAL A 138 -9.14 -7.38 -22.19
CA VAL A 138 -10.20 -6.59 -21.52
C VAL A 138 -10.25 -6.87 -20.03
N LEU A 139 -10.10 -8.13 -19.60
CA LEU A 139 -10.06 -8.48 -18.18
C LEU A 139 -8.87 -7.79 -17.48
N VAL A 140 -7.67 -7.84 -18.07
CA VAL A 140 -6.47 -7.20 -17.51
C VAL A 140 -6.59 -5.68 -17.49
N GLU A 141 -7.18 -5.07 -18.52
CA GLU A 141 -7.40 -3.62 -18.56
C GLU A 141 -8.39 -3.15 -17.48
N THR A 142 -9.46 -3.93 -17.29
CA THR A 142 -10.57 -3.63 -16.38
C THR A 142 -10.19 -3.87 -14.92
N TYR A 143 -9.68 -5.06 -14.58
CA TYR A 143 -9.40 -5.47 -13.20
C TYR A 143 -7.91 -5.40 -12.85
N GLY A 144 -7.05 -5.02 -13.79
CA GLY A 144 -5.60 -4.97 -13.56
C GLY A 144 -4.93 -6.34 -13.71
N THR A 145 -3.67 -6.40 -13.29
CA THR A 145 -2.85 -7.61 -13.38
C THR A 145 -2.90 -8.46 -12.11
N HIS A 146 -3.24 -7.82 -11.00
CA HIS A 146 -3.24 -8.40 -9.67
C HIS A 146 -4.52 -8.00 -8.93
N TYR A 147 -4.73 -8.60 -7.78
CA TYR A 147 -5.70 -8.13 -6.80
C TYR A 147 -5.03 -7.97 -5.44
N VAL A 148 -5.55 -7.04 -4.65
CA VAL A 148 -5.01 -6.76 -3.32
C VAL A 148 -5.50 -7.82 -2.34
N THR A 149 -4.57 -8.56 -1.75
CA THR A 149 -4.89 -9.60 -0.76
C THR A 149 -4.76 -9.10 0.67
N HIS A 150 -3.83 -8.18 0.90
CA HIS A 150 -3.57 -7.59 2.21
C HIS A 150 -3.22 -6.13 2.03
N VAL A 151 -3.60 -5.31 3.01
CA VAL A 151 -3.18 -3.91 3.11
C VAL A 151 -2.58 -3.66 4.48
N ILE A 152 -1.62 -2.76 4.53
CA ILE A 152 -1.18 -2.12 5.77
C ILE A 152 -1.79 -0.74 5.77
N VAL A 153 -2.55 -0.44 6.82
CA VAL A 153 -3.20 0.85 7.03
C VAL A 153 -2.51 1.55 8.19
N GLY A 154 -2.22 2.83 8.01
CA GLY A 154 -1.58 3.65 9.03
C GLY A 154 -1.19 4.99 8.45
N ALA A 155 0.07 5.37 8.63
CA ALA A 155 0.61 6.59 8.08
C ALA A 155 2.09 6.42 7.75
N THR A 156 2.56 7.17 6.76
CA THR A 156 3.97 7.26 6.37
C THR A 156 4.47 8.69 6.47
N ALA A 157 5.70 8.82 6.96
CA ALA A 157 6.47 10.05 6.84
C ALA A 157 7.73 9.73 6.04
N HIS A 158 7.89 10.43 4.92
CA HIS A 158 9.05 10.32 4.05
C HIS A 158 9.93 11.53 4.27
N PHE A 159 11.15 11.30 4.77
CA PHE A 159 12.14 12.35 4.96
C PHE A 159 13.08 12.38 3.78
N TYR A 160 13.20 13.56 3.17
CA TYR A 160 14.08 13.83 2.05
C TYR A 160 15.17 14.77 2.48
N THR A 161 16.41 14.43 2.14
CA THR A 161 17.54 15.34 2.25
C THR A 161 18.13 15.55 0.86
N LEU A 162 18.04 16.78 0.37
CA LEU A 162 18.71 17.22 -0.85
C LEU A 162 20.11 17.68 -0.50
N ILE A 163 21.11 17.15 -1.19
CA ILE A 163 22.53 17.45 -0.93
C ILE A 163 23.13 18.12 -2.15
N ASN A 164 23.87 19.21 -1.93
CA ASN A 164 24.62 19.90 -2.97
C ASN A 164 25.71 18.98 -3.55
N GLU A 165 25.80 18.92 -4.88
CA GLU A 165 26.81 18.13 -5.60
C GLU A 165 28.25 18.46 -5.20
N ALA A 166 28.54 19.72 -4.86
CA ALA A 166 29.87 20.10 -4.38
C ALA A 166 30.25 19.35 -3.10
N TYR A 167 29.29 19.16 -2.18
CA TYR A 167 29.49 18.42 -0.94
C TYR A 167 29.64 16.92 -1.21
N THR A 168 28.85 16.35 -2.12
CA THR A 168 28.95 14.91 -2.44
C THR A 168 30.27 14.55 -3.12
N LYS A 169 30.93 15.50 -3.80
CA LYS A 169 32.27 15.32 -4.37
C LYS A 169 33.40 15.44 -3.34
N SER A 170 33.19 16.21 -2.27
CA SER A 170 34.20 16.44 -1.23
C SER A 170 34.11 15.51 -0.03
N SER A 171 32.98 14.82 0.14
CA SER A 171 32.70 13.93 1.27
C SER A 171 32.60 12.48 0.83
N THR A 172 32.91 11.57 1.75
CA THR A 172 32.73 10.13 1.51
C THR A 172 31.25 9.75 1.61
N PHE A 173 30.88 8.64 0.96
CA PHE A 173 29.52 8.11 1.09
C PHE A 173 29.16 7.82 2.56
N GLU A 174 30.09 7.27 3.35
CA GLU A 174 29.89 7.00 4.77
C GLU A 174 29.68 8.27 5.61
N GLU A 175 30.40 9.35 5.32
CA GLU A 175 30.18 10.64 5.97
C GLU A 175 28.77 11.16 5.64
N ILE A 176 28.41 11.13 4.36
CA ILE A 176 27.09 11.57 3.89
C ILE A 176 25.97 10.78 4.58
N THR A 177 26.04 9.44 4.56
CA THR A 177 25.01 8.61 5.19
C THR A 177 24.93 8.84 6.69
N THR A 178 26.06 8.97 7.38
CA THR A 178 26.09 9.28 8.82
C THR A 178 25.38 10.59 9.12
N GLN A 179 25.64 11.65 8.35
CA GLN A 179 25.00 12.96 8.55
C GLN A 179 23.50 12.91 8.21
N VAL A 180 23.12 12.22 7.13
CA VAL A 180 21.71 12.02 6.75
C VAL A 180 20.95 11.23 7.82
N SER A 181 21.55 10.19 8.40
CA SER A 181 20.94 9.44 9.51
C SER A 181 20.73 10.34 10.74
N LYS A 182 21.71 11.18 11.09
CA LYS A 182 21.55 12.17 12.18
C LYS A 182 20.43 13.16 11.88
N MET A 183 20.31 13.65 10.64
CA MET A 183 19.23 14.53 10.21
C MET A 183 17.87 13.85 10.31
N GLY A 184 17.75 12.59 9.87
CA GLY A 184 16.51 11.82 9.98
C GLY A 184 16.08 11.62 11.44
N ILE A 185 17.02 11.26 12.31
CA ILE A 185 16.78 11.13 13.76
C ILE A 185 16.39 12.50 14.34
N TYR A 186 17.08 13.58 13.98
CA TYR A 186 16.73 14.93 14.40
C TYR A 186 15.30 15.29 13.99
N LEU A 187 14.90 15.09 12.74
CA LEU A 187 13.55 15.39 12.26
C LEU A 187 12.49 14.55 12.98
N PHE A 188 12.82 13.29 13.30
CA PHE A 188 11.94 12.42 14.07
C PHE A 188 11.76 12.90 15.53
N TYR A 189 12.86 13.26 16.22
CA TYR A 189 12.83 13.61 17.65
C TYR A 189 12.65 15.10 17.95
N ALA A 190 12.90 16.02 17.01
CA ALA A 190 12.63 17.46 17.16
C ALA A 190 11.15 17.72 17.47
N SER A 191 10.29 16.74 17.18
CA SER A 191 8.89 16.70 17.56
C SER A 191 8.59 16.55 19.05
N SER A 192 9.60 16.24 19.88
CA SER A 192 9.45 15.97 21.31
C SER A 192 9.96 17.10 22.22
N ASP A 193 10.49 18.19 21.65
CA ASP A 193 11.12 19.30 22.38
C ASP A 193 12.13 18.83 23.46
N THR A 194 12.83 17.73 23.15
CA THR A 194 13.82 17.15 24.06
C THR A 194 15.20 17.74 23.78
N SER A 195 15.98 17.96 24.85
CA SER A 195 17.39 18.40 24.78
C SER A 195 18.27 17.49 23.89
N ALA A 196 17.87 16.22 23.72
CA ALA A 196 18.52 15.24 22.86
C ALA A 196 18.39 15.55 21.35
N SER A 197 17.25 16.10 20.91
CA SER A 197 17.08 16.48 19.49
C SER A 197 17.99 17.67 19.13
N HIS A 198 18.08 18.66 20.02
CA HIS A 198 18.95 19.81 19.84
C HIS A 198 20.43 19.40 19.83
N SER A 199 20.85 18.51 20.73
CA SER A 199 22.24 18.03 20.76
C SER A 199 22.61 17.29 19.48
N LEU A 200 21.72 16.44 18.93
CA LEU A 200 21.92 15.76 17.65
C LEU A 200 22.12 16.75 16.49
N TYR A 201 21.30 17.79 16.43
CA TYR A 201 21.45 18.84 15.41
C TYR A 201 22.81 19.54 15.48
N GLN A 202 23.32 19.78 16.69
CA GLN A 202 24.65 20.37 16.87
C GLN A 202 25.80 19.41 16.57
N THR A 203 25.58 18.09 16.63
CA THR A 203 26.60 17.09 16.22
C THR A 203 26.71 16.90 14.71
N MET A 204 25.83 17.55 13.92
CA MET A 204 25.95 17.55 12.47
C MET A 204 27.01 18.54 12.01
N SER A 205 27.76 18.19 10.97
CA SER A 205 28.83 19.07 10.49
C SER A 205 28.22 20.36 9.92
N GLU A 206 28.88 21.50 10.15
CA GLU A 206 28.43 22.78 9.60
C GLU A 206 28.43 22.75 8.06
N SER A 207 29.43 22.09 7.47
CA SER A 207 29.51 21.89 6.03
C SER A 207 28.29 21.13 5.49
N PHE A 208 27.86 20.05 6.15
CA PHE A 208 26.64 19.32 5.78
C PHE A 208 25.43 20.26 5.87
N ARG A 209 25.19 20.89 7.03
CA ARG A 209 24.02 21.77 7.25
C ARG A 209 23.90 22.88 6.20
N LYS A 210 25.02 23.50 5.79
CA LYS A 210 25.03 24.56 4.75
C LYS A 210 24.80 24.05 3.32
N ASN A 211 25.05 22.77 3.08
CA ASN A 211 24.97 22.14 1.76
C ASN A 211 23.77 21.21 1.61
N THR A 212 22.86 21.20 2.59
CA THR A 212 21.66 20.36 2.55
C THR A 212 20.39 21.12 2.83
N GLU A 213 19.32 20.69 2.18
CA GLU A 213 17.94 21.06 2.50
C GLU A 213 17.20 19.79 2.86
N SER A 214 16.42 19.79 3.94
CA SER A 214 15.63 18.63 4.35
C SER A 214 14.17 19.00 4.53
N PHE A 215 13.29 18.11 4.10
CA PHE A 215 11.85 18.27 4.23
C PHE A 215 11.19 16.90 4.43
N ALA A 216 9.95 16.92 4.93
CA ALA A 216 9.14 15.73 5.14
C ALA A 216 7.89 15.79 4.27
N VAL A 217 7.51 14.64 3.71
CA VAL A 217 6.22 14.43 3.05
C VAL A 217 5.44 13.42 3.89
N TYR A 218 4.22 13.79 4.24
CA TYR A 218 3.37 13.07 5.17
C TYR A 218 2.16 12.48 4.46
N GLN A 219 1.83 11.24 4.79
CA GLN A 219 0.61 10.57 4.36
C GLN A 219 -0.08 9.96 5.59
N PRO A 220 -1.33 10.35 5.94
CA PRO A 220 -2.13 11.41 5.32
C PRO A 220 -1.45 12.80 5.41
N PRO A 221 -1.84 13.77 4.57
CA PRO A 221 -1.36 15.14 4.67
C PRO A 221 -1.61 15.74 6.06
N VAL A 222 -0.68 16.57 6.55
CA VAL A 222 -0.76 17.17 7.89
C VAL A 222 -1.92 18.16 7.97
N ALA A 223 -2.83 17.95 8.93
CA ALA A 223 -3.75 19.01 9.35
C ALA A 223 -3.02 19.90 10.37
N GLN A 224 -2.72 21.15 10.01
CA GLN A 224 -2.00 22.07 10.90
C GLN A 224 -2.76 22.30 12.22
N ILE A 225 -2.16 21.94 13.36
CA ILE A 225 -2.74 22.15 14.69
C ILE A 225 -1.98 23.28 15.39
N PRO A 226 -2.63 24.40 15.77
CA PRO A 226 -1.96 25.51 16.46
C PRO A 226 -1.20 25.05 17.71
N GLY A 227 0.05 25.52 17.84
CA GLY A 227 0.91 25.19 18.99
C GLY A 227 1.53 23.79 18.96
N LYS A 228 1.37 23.03 17.87
CA LYS A 228 2.02 21.73 17.68
C LYS A 228 3.00 21.78 16.52
N THR A 229 4.03 20.93 16.57
CA THR A 229 4.91 20.70 15.41
C THR A 229 4.18 19.96 14.29
N ASP A 230 4.68 20.04 13.05
CA ASP A 230 4.12 19.28 11.92
C ASP A 230 4.04 17.79 12.21
N TRP A 231 5.04 17.22 12.88
CA TRP A 231 5.05 15.82 13.28
C TRP A 231 3.94 15.49 14.29
N GLN A 232 3.78 16.31 15.34
CA GLN A 232 2.74 16.10 16.35
C GLN A 232 1.34 16.25 15.74
N SER A 233 1.19 17.21 14.83
CA SER A 233 -0.04 17.42 14.06
C SER A 233 -0.33 16.23 13.16
N TRP A 234 0.67 15.76 12.42
CA TRP A 234 0.58 14.60 11.54
C TRP A 234 0.24 13.32 12.30
N LEU A 235 0.86 13.05 13.46
CA LEU A 235 0.54 11.90 14.29
C LEU A 235 -0.94 11.89 14.69
N ALA A 236 -1.50 13.05 15.05
CA ALA A 236 -2.92 13.14 15.37
C ALA A 236 -3.79 12.88 14.13
N THR A 237 -3.43 13.43 12.97
CA THR A 237 -4.14 13.16 11.71
C THR A 237 -4.05 11.68 11.31
N ALA A 238 -2.89 11.06 11.44
CA ALA A 238 -2.64 9.65 11.13
C ALA A 238 -3.56 8.69 11.89
N VAL A 239 -3.84 9.00 13.16
CA VAL A 239 -4.77 8.20 13.98
C VAL A 239 -6.21 8.40 13.55
N GLN A 240 -6.58 9.63 13.17
CA GLN A 240 -7.95 9.96 12.81
C GLN A 240 -8.31 9.55 11.38
N GLN A 241 -7.34 9.58 10.47
CA GLN A 241 -7.52 9.39 9.03
C GLN A 241 -6.38 8.50 8.48
N PRO A 242 -6.24 7.27 8.96
CA PRO A 242 -5.19 6.39 8.47
C PRO A 242 -5.43 6.06 6.99
N VAL A 243 -4.35 5.87 6.25
CA VAL A 243 -4.35 5.58 4.81
C VAL A 243 -3.69 4.24 4.54
N VAL A 244 -3.95 3.64 3.38
CA VAL A 244 -3.20 2.46 2.94
C VAL A 244 -1.77 2.85 2.61
N VAL A 245 -0.82 2.31 3.36
CA VAL A 245 0.62 2.58 3.22
C VAL A 245 1.38 1.45 2.54
N ASN A 246 0.83 0.23 2.53
CA ASN A 246 1.42 -0.89 1.83
C ASN A 246 0.35 -1.90 1.38
N ARG A 247 0.66 -2.67 0.34
CA ARG A 247 -0.23 -3.65 -0.28
C ARG A 247 0.53 -4.94 -0.58
N THR A 248 -0.09 -6.07 -0.31
CA THR A 248 0.34 -7.37 -0.82
C THR A 248 -0.58 -7.78 -1.95
N LEU A 249 0.02 -8.06 -3.10
CA LEU A 249 -0.71 -8.37 -4.34
C LEU A 249 -0.61 -9.86 -4.65
N ALA A 250 -1.68 -10.43 -5.18
CA ALA A 250 -1.66 -11.75 -5.81
C ALA A 250 -2.05 -11.64 -7.29
N PRO A 251 -1.47 -12.46 -8.18
CA PRO A 251 -1.79 -12.43 -9.60
C PRO A 251 -3.27 -12.68 -9.85
N LEU A 252 -3.89 -11.90 -10.74
CA LEU A 252 -5.32 -12.05 -11.07
C LEU A 252 -5.62 -13.45 -11.62
N SER A 253 -4.70 -14.03 -12.39
CA SER A 253 -4.80 -15.41 -12.89
C SER A 253 -5.04 -16.48 -11.81
N ASN A 254 -4.65 -16.25 -10.55
CA ASN A 254 -4.90 -17.21 -9.46
C ASN A 254 -6.39 -17.47 -9.21
N LEU A 255 -7.25 -16.52 -9.57
CA LEU A 255 -8.70 -16.61 -9.41
C LEU A 255 -9.35 -17.58 -10.42
N PHE A 256 -8.62 -17.98 -11.47
CA PHE A 256 -9.11 -18.88 -12.53
C PHE A 256 -8.69 -20.34 -12.33
N TYR A 257 -8.33 -20.75 -11.11
CA TYR A 257 -7.85 -22.10 -10.78
C TYR A 257 -8.76 -23.25 -11.25
N ALA A 258 -10.08 -23.02 -11.34
CA ALA A 258 -11.06 -24.00 -11.84
C ALA A 258 -10.94 -24.24 -13.36
N TYR A 259 -10.21 -23.36 -14.08
CA TYR A 259 -10.02 -23.38 -15.52
C TYR A 259 -8.51 -23.32 -15.85
N PRO A 260 -7.75 -24.42 -15.72
CA PRO A 260 -6.28 -24.40 -15.80
C PRO A 260 -5.74 -23.82 -17.12
N GLY A 261 -6.42 -24.06 -18.24
CA GLY A 261 -6.04 -23.48 -19.54
C GLY A 261 -6.20 -21.97 -19.58
N VAL A 262 -7.33 -21.45 -19.07
CA VAL A 262 -7.62 -20.02 -18.95
C VAL A 262 -6.64 -19.37 -17.98
N GLN A 263 -6.40 -19.98 -16.81
CA GLN A 263 -5.43 -19.52 -15.82
C GLN A 263 -4.03 -19.39 -16.42
N ALA A 264 -3.52 -20.43 -17.08
CA ALA A 264 -2.19 -20.43 -17.68
C ALA A 264 -2.06 -19.38 -18.81
N HIS A 265 -3.10 -19.22 -19.62
CA HIS A 265 -3.11 -18.24 -20.69
C HIS A 265 -3.22 -16.79 -20.17
N LEU A 266 -4.09 -16.54 -19.20
CA LEU A 266 -4.19 -15.24 -18.52
C LEU A 266 -2.89 -14.88 -17.82
N ARG A 267 -2.21 -15.86 -17.20
CA ARG A 267 -0.89 -15.66 -16.59
C ARG A 267 0.13 -15.16 -17.62
N ARG A 268 0.22 -15.81 -18.79
CA ARG A 268 1.11 -15.35 -19.89
C ARG A 268 0.75 -13.95 -20.38
N THR A 269 -0.54 -13.65 -20.50
CA THR A 269 -1.04 -12.31 -20.88
C THR A 269 -0.56 -11.26 -19.89
N ILE A 270 -0.71 -11.52 -18.58
CA ILE A 270 -0.24 -10.65 -17.50
C ILE A 270 1.29 -10.49 -17.55
N ASP A 271 2.04 -11.59 -17.65
CA ASP A 271 3.50 -11.56 -17.67
C ASP A 271 4.03 -10.75 -18.86
N TYR A 272 3.40 -10.86 -20.03
CA TYR A 272 3.71 -10.04 -21.19
C TYR A 272 3.43 -8.55 -20.92
N TYR A 273 2.24 -8.22 -20.41
CA TYR A 273 1.86 -6.84 -20.10
C TYR A 273 2.82 -6.19 -19.09
N LEU A 274 3.21 -6.93 -18.05
CA LEU A 274 4.21 -6.47 -17.07
C LEU A 274 5.58 -6.20 -17.72
N ALA A 275 6.01 -7.06 -18.66
CA ALA A 275 7.31 -6.94 -19.31
C ALA A 275 7.37 -5.86 -20.39
N LYS A 276 6.27 -5.61 -21.10
CA LYS A 276 6.23 -4.73 -22.28
C LYS A 276 5.49 -3.41 -22.05
N GLY A 277 4.69 -3.33 -21.00
CA GLY A 277 3.83 -2.17 -20.73
C GLY A 277 2.66 -2.02 -21.72
N SER A 278 2.38 -3.05 -22.52
CA SER A 278 1.28 -3.06 -23.49
C SER A 278 0.64 -4.46 -23.58
N LEU A 279 -0.66 -4.50 -23.88
CA LEU A 279 -1.40 -5.76 -23.96
C LEU A 279 -0.99 -6.53 -25.23
N PRO A 280 -0.81 -7.85 -25.13
CA PRO A 280 -0.32 -8.64 -26.26
C PRO A 280 -1.39 -8.88 -27.33
N THR A 281 -0.94 -9.07 -28.56
CA THR A 281 -1.66 -9.84 -29.57
C THR A 281 -1.49 -11.33 -29.33
N PHE A 282 -2.36 -12.17 -29.88
CA PHE A 282 -2.22 -13.62 -29.81
C PHE A 282 -0.85 -14.08 -30.35
N ALA A 283 -0.43 -13.54 -31.51
CA ALA A 283 0.85 -13.89 -32.12
C ALA A 283 2.07 -13.61 -31.20
N GLN A 284 2.00 -12.54 -30.39
CA GLN A 284 3.05 -12.18 -29.44
C GLN A 284 3.14 -13.13 -28.23
N LEU A 285 2.08 -13.88 -27.91
CA LEU A 285 2.09 -14.89 -26.84
C LEU A 285 2.57 -16.27 -27.30
N GLN A 286 2.83 -16.44 -28.60
CA GLN A 286 3.38 -17.67 -29.18
C GLN A 286 4.89 -17.64 -29.36
N SER A 287 5.51 -16.46 -29.31
CA SER A 287 6.96 -16.23 -29.44
C SER A 287 7.69 -16.37 -28.11
#